data_AF-A0A453QD44-F1
#
_entry.id   AF-A0A453QD44-F1
#
_cell.length_a   1.000
_cell.length_b   1.000
_cell.length_c   1.000
_cell.angle_alpha   90.00
_cell.angle_beta   90.00
_cell.angle_gamma   90.00
#
_symmetry.space_group_name_H-M   'P 1'
#
loop_
_entity.id
_entity.type
_entity.pdbx_description
1 polymer ?
#
loop_
_entity_poly.entity_id
_entity_poly.type
_entity_poly.pdbx_seq_one_letter_code
_entity_poly.pdbx_strand_id
1 'polypeptide(L)'
;PERRPRQVELRRDCPYLDTVNRQVLDFDFEKFCSISLSNLNVYACLVCGKYYQGRGLKSHAYTHSLEAGHHVFINLQTEKVYCLPDGYEINDPSLEDIRHVLNPRFAREQVKILDKNKQWSRALDGSNYLPGM
;
A
#
# COMPACT_ATOMS: atom_id res chain seq x y z
N PRO A 1 3.23 -31.26 -11.09
CA PRO A 1 2.83 -30.10 -11.92
C PRO A 1 3.35 -28.78 -11.33
N GLU A 2 4.56 -28.38 -11.75
CA GLU A 2 5.12 -27.07 -11.41
C GLU A 2 4.26 -25.95 -12.00
N ARG A 3 3.63 -25.17 -11.13
CA ARG A 3 2.91 -23.96 -11.53
C ARG A 3 3.96 -22.95 -12.00
N ARG A 4 4.10 -22.76 -13.32
CA ARG A 4 4.89 -21.65 -13.89
C ARG A 4 4.46 -20.35 -13.20
N PRO A 5 5.39 -19.54 -12.66
CA PRO A 5 5.04 -18.26 -12.09
C PRO A 5 4.36 -17.44 -13.19
N ARG A 6 3.13 -16.98 -12.94
CA ARG A 6 2.48 -16.00 -13.83
C ARG A 6 3.41 -14.80 -13.90
N GLN A 7 3.94 -14.51 -15.09
CA GLN A 7 4.67 -13.27 -15.33
C GLN A 7 3.71 -12.13 -15.05
N VAL A 8 3.99 -11.37 -13.99
CA VAL A 8 3.24 -10.16 -13.67
C VAL A 8 3.84 -9.04 -14.50
N GLU A 9 3.05 -8.45 -15.39
CA GLU A 9 3.47 -7.29 -16.17
C GLU A 9 3.74 -6.11 -15.22
N LEU A 10 4.87 -5.45 -15.38
CA LEU A 10 5.24 -4.24 -14.61
C LEU A 10 4.89 -3.02 -15.45
N ARG A 11 4.02 -2.16 -14.93
CA ARG A 11 3.66 -0.89 -15.57
C ARG A 11 3.97 0.28 -14.66
N ARG A 12 4.42 1.37 -15.28
CA ARG A 12 4.63 2.66 -14.61
C ARG A 12 3.38 3.52 -14.72
N ASP A 13 2.76 3.50 -15.89
CA ASP A 13 1.55 4.27 -16.17
C ASP A 13 0.28 3.46 -15.85
N CYS A 14 -0.31 3.73 -14.68
CA CYS A 14 -1.63 3.22 -14.31
C CYS A 14 -2.63 4.39 -14.31
N PRO A 15 -3.73 4.30 -15.08
CA PRO A 15 -4.69 5.39 -15.22
C PRO A 15 -5.52 5.64 -13.96
N TYR A 16 -5.45 4.75 -12.95
CA TYR A 16 -6.21 4.82 -11.72
C TYR A 16 -5.40 5.37 -10.53
N LEU A 17 -4.15 5.81 -10.75
CA LEU A 17 -3.31 6.36 -9.69
C LEU A 17 -3.89 7.64 -9.08
N ASP A 18 -4.69 8.38 -9.82
CA ASP A 18 -5.41 9.58 -9.35
C ASP A 18 -6.48 9.25 -8.31
N THR A 19 -7.01 8.02 -8.31
CA THR A 19 -8.05 7.57 -7.36
C THR A 19 -7.51 7.28 -5.95
N VAL A 20 -6.18 7.29 -5.78
CA VAL A 20 -5.53 6.98 -4.50
C VAL A 20 -5.81 8.09 -3.49
N ASN A 21 -6.42 7.72 -2.37
CA ASN A 21 -6.72 8.64 -1.29
C ASN A 21 -5.84 8.35 -0.07
N ARG A 22 -4.83 9.21 0.13
CA ARG A 22 -3.83 9.06 1.20
C ARG A 22 -4.39 9.32 2.61
N GLN A 23 -5.46 10.10 2.72
CA GLN A 23 -6.01 10.51 4.02
C GLN A 23 -6.77 9.39 4.73
N VAL A 24 -7.22 8.37 3.99
CA VAL A 24 -7.96 7.22 4.55
C VAL A 24 -7.06 6.01 4.77
N LEU A 25 -5.75 6.12 4.49
CA LEU A 25 -4.80 5.05 4.67
C LEU A 25 -4.28 5.08 6.10
N ASP A 26 -4.69 4.08 6.87
CA ASP A 26 -4.22 3.87 8.22
C ASP A 26 -3.57 2.48 8.30
N PHE A 27 -2.23 2.45 8.35
CA PHE A 27 -1.45 1.22 8.39
C PHE A 27 -1.12 0.74 9.81
N ASP A 28 -1.61 1.42 10.85
CA ASP A 28 -1.35 1.05 12.25
C ASP A 28 -2.23 -0.12 12.73
N PHE A 29 -3.28 -0.45 11.98
CA PHE A 29 -4.15 -1.60 12.29
C PHE A 29 -3.54 -2.95 11.95
N GLU A 30 -4.02 -3.99 12.64
CA GLU A 30 -3.65 -5.37 12.35
C GLU A 30 -3.96 -5.74 10.89
N LYS A 31 -3.00 -6.41 10.25
CA LYS A 31 -3.02 -6.77 8.82
C LYS A 31 -3.93 -7.98 8.55
N PHE A 32 -5.21 -7.86 8.89
CA PHE A 32 -6.25 -8.86 8.65
C PHE A 32 -7.20 -8.41 7.55
N CYS A 33 -7.67 -9.36 6.75
CA CYS A 33 -8.78 -9.12 5.82
C CYS A 33 -10.04 -8.70 6.59
N SER A 34 -10.66 -7.58 6.21
CA SER A 34 -11.88 -7.06 6.85
C SER A 34 -13.12 -7.95 6.62
N ILE A 35 -13.02 -8.97 5.76
CA ILE A 35 -14.11 -9.93 5.50
C ILE A 35 -13.81 -11.29 6.14
N SER A 36 -12.67 -11.89 5.82
CA SER A 36 -12.33 -13.25 6.25
C SER A 36 -11.53 -13.32 7.54
N LEU A 37 -11.08 -12.19 8.08
CA LEU A 37 -10.18 -12.08 9.24
C LEU A 37 -8.87 -12.88 9.08
N SER A 38 -8.51 -13.24 7.84
CA SER A 38 -7.26 -13.93 7.54
C SER A 38 -6.11 -12.94 7.39
N ASN A 39 -4.92 -13.31 7.88
CA ASN A 39 -3.66 -12.58 7.70
C ASN A 39 -2.84 -13.07 6.50
N LEU A 40 -3.37 -14.00 5.69
CA LEU A 40 -2.64 -14.60 4.59
C LEU A 40 -2.81 -13.78 3.30
N ASN A 41 -1.71 -13.24 2.75
CA ASN A 41 -1.71 -12.46 1.51
C ASN A 41 -2.75 -11.32 1.53
N VAL A 42 -2.62 -10.42 2.51
CA VAL A 42 -3.54 -9.28 2.66
C VAL A 42 -3.08 -8.10 1.83
N TYR A 43 -4.06 -7.46 1.17
CA TYR A 43 -3.90 -6.30 0.32
C TYR A 43 -4.74 -5.15 0.88
N ALA A 44 -4.15 -3.96 0.99
CA ALA A 44 -4.90 -2.75 1.32
C ALA A 44 -5.36 -2.04 0.06
N CYS A 45 -6.61 -1.62 0.05
CA CYS A 45 -7.17 -0.78 -0.99
C CYS A 45 -6.69 0.66 -0.81
N LEU A 46 -5.96 1.21 -1.79
CA LEU A 46 -5.41 2.57 -1.69
C LEU A 46 -6.46 3.68 -1.90
N VAL A 47 -7.71 3.31 -2.19
CA VAL A 47 -8.82 4.25 -2.39
C VAL A 47 -9.66 4.41 -1.11
N CYS A 48 -9.88 3.32 -0.37
CA CYS A 48 -10.74 3.33 0.83
C CYS A 48 -10.07 2.83 2.12
N GLY A 49 -8.78 2.48 2.10
CA GLY A 49 -8.03 2.04 3.27
C GLY A 49 -8.33 0.63 3.78
N LYS A 50 -9.42 -0.01 3.34
CA LYS A 50 -9.84 -1.35 3.81
C LYS A 50 -8.91 -2.47 3.33
N TYR A 51 -8.84 -3.53 4.12
CA TYR A 51 -7.95 -4.68 3.90
C TYR A 51 -8.70 -5.89 3.37
N TYR A 52 -8.14 -6.55 2.36
CA TYR A 52 -8.76 -7.65 1.66
C TYR A 52 -7.77 -8.78 1.40
N GLN A 53 -8.27 -10.01 1.47
CA GLN A 53 -7.45 -11.19 1.24
C GLN A 53 -7.32 -11.49 -0.25
N GLY A 54 -6.07 -11.74 -0.68
CA GLY A 54 -5.72 -12.28 -1.98
C GLY A 54 -5.88 -11.30 -3.14
N ARG A 55 -5.43 -11.73 -4.33
CA ARG A 55 -5.56 -10.98 -5.60
C ARG A 55 -6.09 -11.82 -6.77
N GLY A 56 -6.47 -13.06 -6.50
CA GLY A 56 -7.01 -13.98 -7.52
C GLY A 56 -8.47 -13.69 -7.84
N LEU A 57 -8.99 -14.28 -8.93
CA LEU A 57 -10.37 -14.06 -9.41
C LEU A 57 -11.49 -14.30 -8.36
N LYS A 58 -11.23 -15.14 -7.35
CA LYS A 58 -12.17 -15.46 -6.26
C LYS A 58 -11.80 -14.80 -4.93
N SER A 59 -10.86 -13.86 -4.95
CA SER A 59 -10.35 -13.20 -3.77
C SER A 59 -11.18 -11.96 -3.44
N HIS A 60 -11.19 -11.57 -2.17
CA HIS A 60 -11.96 -10.43 -1.72
C HIS A 60 -11.47 -9.11 -2.34
N ALA A 61 -10.16 -8.96 -2.58
CA ALA A 61 -9.66 -7.75 -3.22
C ALA A 61 -10.12 -7.65 -4.69
N TYR A 62 -10.17 -8.79 -5.40
CA TYR A 62 -10.64 -8.84 -6.78
C TYR A 62 -12.12 -8.49 -6.87
N THR A 63 -12.96 -9.10 -6.02
CA THR A 63 -14.39 -8.75 -5.95
C THR A 63 -14.59 -7.29 -5.58
N HIS A 64 -13.86 -6.78 -4.58
CA HIS A 64 -13.92 -5.37 -4.17
C HIS A 64 -13.54 -4.42 -5.31
N SER A 65 -12.57 -4.78 -6.15
CA SER A 65 -12.18 -3.97 -7.30
C SER A 65 -13.30 -3.78 -8.31
N LEU A 66 -14.11 -4.82 -8.51
CA LEU A 66 -15.25 -4.80 -9.44
C LEU A 66 -16.48 -4.12 -8.82
N GLU A 67 -16.77 -4.41 -7.55
CA GLU A 67 -17.98 -3.90 -6.88
C GLU A 67 -17.87 -2.42 -6.51
N ALA A 68 -16.73 -2.00 -5.99
CA ALA A 68 -16.50 -0.61 -5.58
C ALA A 68 -15.83 0.25 -6.66
N GLY A 69 -15.32 -0.37 -7.75
CA GLY A 69 -14.54 0.35 -8.76
C GLY A 69 -13.19 0.85 -8.23
N HIS A 70 -12.64 0.21 -7.19
CA HIS A 70 -11.34 0.57 -6.63
C HIS A 70 -10.25 -0.33 -7.20
N HIS A 71 -9.37 0.22 -8.03
CA HIS A 71 -8.47 -0.60 -8.84
C HIS A 71 -7.08 -0.75 -8.23
N VAL A 72 -6.68 0.11 -7.29
CA VAL A 72 -5.30 0.17 -6.78
C VAL A 72 -5.18 -0.49 -5.41
N PHE A 73 -4.34 -1.51 -5.31
CA PHE A 73 -4.11 -2.27 -4.07
C PHE A 73 -2.64 -2.46 -3.77
N ILE A 74 -2.23 -2.33 -2.51
CA ILE A 74 -0.87 -2.64 -2.05
C ILE A 74 -0.85 -3.92 -1.23
N ASN A 75 0.14 -4.78 -1.46
CA ASN A 75 0.38 -5.95 -0.62
C ASN A 75 1.07 -5.52 0.68
N LEU A 76 0.46 -5.83 1.83
CA LEU A 76 0.94 -5.39 3.14
C LEU A 76 2.21 -6.12 3.64
N GLN A 77 2.62 -7.18 2.94
CA GLN A 77 3.82 -7.96 3.25
C GLN A 77 4.96 -7.68 2.26
N THR A 78 4.66 -7.55 0.97
CA THR A 78 5.68 -7.35 -0.08
C THR A 78 5.84 -5.91 -0.52
N GLU A 79 4.98 -4.99 -0.08
CA GLU A 79 4.97 -3.56 -0.43
C GLU A 79 4.73 -3.30 -1.94
N LYS A 80 4.37 -4.35 -2.68
CA LYS A 80 4.10 -4.30 -4.12
C LYS A 80 2.68 -3.85 -4.38
N VAL A 81 2.53 -2.96 -5.35
CA VAL A 81 1.24 -2.37 -5.72
C VAL A 81 0.75 -3.06 -6.97
N TYR A 82 -0.55 -3.36 -7.02
CA TYR A 82 -1.20 -4.06 -8.11
C TYR A 82 -2.45 -3.32 -8.55
N CYS A 83 -2.68 -3.30 -9.86
CA CYS A 83 -3.96 -2.93 -10.43
C CYS A 83 -4.85 -4.16 -10.52
N LEU A 84 -6.04 -4.14 -9.94
CA LEU A 84 -7.07 -5.16 -10.11
C LEU A 84 -8.28 -4.53 -10.82
N PRO A 85 -8.96 -5.25 -11.72
CA PRO A 85 -8.87 -6.69 -11.99
C PRO A 85 -7.76 -7.11 -12.96
N ASP A 86 -7.06 -6.17 -13.61
CA ASP A 86 -6.08 -6.46 -14.68
C ASP A 86 -4.88 -7.31 -14.22
N GLY A 87 -4.48 -7.20 -12.96
CA GLY A 87 -3.48 -8.06 -12.32
C GLY A 87 -2.02 -7.66 -12.56
N TYR A 88 -1.74 -6.51 -13.17
CA TYR A 88 -0.37 -6.01 -13.37
C TYR A 88 0.17 -5.29 -12.12
N GLU A 89 1.50 -5.29 -11.97
CA GLU A 89 2.22 -4.60 -10.90
C GLU A 89 2.44 -3.14 -11.29
N ILE A 90 2.10 -2.22 -10.40
CA ILE A 90 2.33 -0.79 -10.59
C ILE A 90 3.63 -0.42 -9.89
N ASN A 91 4.58 0.12 -10.66
CA ASN A 91 5.83 0.63 -10.15
C ASN A 91 5.98 2.11 -10.51
N ASP A 92 5.48 2.97 -9.63
CA ASP A 92 5.50 4.41 -9.80
C ASP A 92 6.07 5.11 -8.54
N PRO A 93 6.93 6.12 -8.69
CA PRO A 93 7.51 6.86 -7.56
C PRO A 93 6.48 7.64 -6.73
N SER A 94 5.29 7.95 -7.27
CA SER A 94 4.23 8.67 -6.53
C SER A 94 3.59 7.86 -5.39
N LEU A 95 3.88 6.56 -5.30
CA LEU A 95 3.43 5.65 -4.25
C LEU A 95 4.53 5.36 -3.22
N GLU A 96 5.71 5.95 -3.38
CA GLU A 96 6.84 5.75 -2.49
C GLU A 96 6.54 6.28 -1.07
N ASP A 97 5.79 7.39 -0.96
CA ASP A 97 5.29 7.92 0.30
C ASP A 97 4.44 6.88 1.06
N ILE A 98 3.50 6.23 0.38
CA ILE A 98 2.64 5.19 0.95
C ILE A 98 3.47 3.99 1.44
N ARG A 99 4.50 3.58 0.69
CA ARG A 99 5.42 2.51 1.10
C ARG A 99 6.20 2.89 2.37
N HIS A 100 6.63 4.14 2.48
CA HIS A 100 7.32 4.63 3.68
C HIS A 100 6.40 4.72 4.91
N VAL A 101 5.11 5.06 4.72
CA VAL A 101 4.14 5.00 5.83
C VAL A 101 3.86 3.56 6.23
N LEU A 102 3.72 2.64 5.27
CA LEU A 102 3.47 1.22 5.53
C LEU A 102 4.64 0.51 6.23
N ASN A 103 5.87 0.80 5.83
CA ASN A 103 7.08 0.26 6.42
C ASN A 103 8.22 1.28 6.35
N PRO A 104 8.39 2.12 7.38
CA PRO A 104 9.40 3.16 7.38
C PRO A 104 10.81 2.55 7.42
N ARG A 105 11.58 2.75 6.35
CA ARG A 105 12.98 2.32 6.24
C ARG A 105 13.89 3.53 6.36
N PHE A 106 14.86 3.47 7.28
CA PHE A 106 15.84 4.53 7.49
C PHE A 106 17.25 4.04 7.18
N ALA A 107 18.02 4.83 6.44
CA ALA A 107 19.47 4.60 6.30
C ALA A 107 20.20 4.87 7.62
N ARG A 108 21.34 4.21 7.85
CA ARG A 108 22.11 4.37 9.09
C ARG A 108 22.51 5.82 9.34
N GLU A 109 22.82 6.56 8.28
CA GLU A 109 23.15 7.98 8.34
C GLU A 109 21.95 8.82 8.78
N GLN A 110 20.75 8.51 8.29
CA GLN A 110 19.52 9.19 8.72
C GLN A 110 19.23 8.93 10.19
N VAL A 111 19.41 7.68 10.65
CA VAL A 111 19.23 7.30 12.06
C VAL A 111 20.20 8.06 12.98
N LYS A 112 21.47 8.26 12.57
CA LYS A 112 22.44 9.03 13.37
C LYS A 112 22.07 10.51 13.54
N ILE A 113 21.30 11.06 12.62
CA ILE A 113 20.90 12.47 12.61
C ILE A 113 19.53 12.65 13.27
N LEU A 114 18.70 11.60 13.36
CA LEU A 114 17.35 11.63 13.95
C LEU A 114 17.32 12.31 15.33
N ASP A 115 18.15 11.88 16.29
CA ASP A 115 18.21 12.49 17.63
C ASP A 115 18.72 13.94 17.64
N LYS A 116 19.47 14.34 16.60
CA LYS A 116 20.07 15.67 16.49
C LYS A 116 19.18 16.63 15.73
N ASN A 117 18.21 16.11 14.97
CA ASN A 117 17.38 16.91 14.09
C ASN A 117 16.17 17.47 14.86
N LYS A 118 16.21 18.77 15.14
CA LYS A 118 15.09 19.52 15.72
C LYS A 118 14.20 20.19 14.66
N GLN A 119 14.28 19.75 13.40
CA GLN A 119 13.38 20.24 12.37
C GLN A 119 11.97 19.73 12.57
N TRP A 120 11.02 20.65 12.42
CA TRP A 120 9.61 20.35 12.32
C TRP A 120 9.33 19.68 10.98
N SER A 121 8.73 18.49 11.02
CA SER A 121 8.16 17.80 9.88
C SER A 121 6.68 18.17 9.74
N ARG A 122 6.13 17.99 8.54
CA ARG A 122 4.73 18.31 8.25
C ARG A 122 3.96 17.04 7.88
N ALA A 123 2.86 16.78 8.58
CA ALA A 123 1.98 15.66 8.31
C ALA A 123 1.00 15.96 7.16
N LEU A 124 0.29 14.92 6.70
CA LEU A 124 -0.65 15.02 5.56
C LEU A 124 -1.85 15.94 5.83
N ASP A 125 -2.22 16.11 7.10
CA ASP A 125 -3.26 17.05 7.55
C ASP A 125 -2.76 18.51 7.64
N GLY A 126 -1.48 18.73 7.33
CA GLY A 126 -0.83 20.03 7.39
C GLY A 126 -0.31 20.41 8.77
N SER A 127 -0.49 19.58 9.79
CA SER A 127 0.06 19.78 11.13
C SER A 127 1.58 19.63 11.13
N ASN A 128 2.25 20.36 12.02
CA ASN A 128 3.69 20.22 12.21
C ASN A 128 3.94 19.30 13.40
N TYR A 129 4.87 18.36 13.25
CA TYR A 129 5.28 17.42 14.28
C TYR A 129 6.80 17.32 14.35
N LEU A 130 7.33 16.91 15.50
CA LEU A 130 8.74 16.59 15.65
C LEU A 130 8.90 15.07 15.52
N PRO A 131 9.70 14.55 14.56
CA PRO A 131 9.92 13.12 14.46
C PRO A 131 10.49 12.54 15.76
N GLY A 132 9.77 11.58 16.37
CA GLY A 132 10.22 10.84 17.56
C GLY A 132 9.77 11.38 18.92
N MET A 133 8.86 12.37 18.97
CA MET A 133 8.33 12.95 20.21
C MET A 133 6.83 12.68 20.40
#